data_AF-A0A914A0Z4-F1
#
_entry.id   AF-A0A914A0Z4-F1
#
_cell.length_a   1.000
_cell.length_b   1.000
_cell.length_c   1.000
_cell.angle_alpha   90.00
_cell.angle_beta   90.00
_cell.angle_gamma   90.00
#
_symmetry.space_group_name_H-M   'P 1'
#
loop_
_entity.id
_entity.type
_entity.pdbx_description
1 polymer ?
#
loop_
_entity_poly.entity_id
_entity_poly.type
_entity_poly.pdbx_seq_one_letter_code
_entity_poly.pdbx_strand_id
1 'polypeptide(L)'
;MWHHFASSPTSTTTTQSIWPIKLRVAGIPTQTGLEMREVNIDLYSPNWVVFQPNTVIDARLGCLWHVHLRLEPLVTMIPDKCRLIDFLLLRKESKKVILFVCKQVLLPGQQCSLAIIARMFDKLNQVYRNFLEDEQLAAQNPEGGGTPKAAAARPPIIRKIVIDQSDMYTHVLTPVAERKDIKYKFVVAVLVEYIRSLNHYQIPVQHFLYELVINTLVHHNCFYQLHQFLQYHVLSDSKPIACLLLSLESCYPPAHQLALDMLKRVSTANEEIVEVLLSKNQLLAALRFLRSVGGADSASARKFLDAALNTADSMLFYTVFKFFEQRNIKLRGYPQFMPGEHCEKYVKHFEATFGIESLAPLP
;
A
#
# COMPACT_ATOMS: atom_id res chain seq x y z
N MET A 1 0.71 15.63 -31.03
CA MET A 1 0.30 14.44 -31.80
C MET A 1 1.51 14.05 -32.64
N TRP A 2 2.45 13.32 -32.03
CA TRP A 2 3.81 12.99 -32.49
C TRP A 2 4.88 14.09 -32.36
N HIS A 3 6.06 13.73 -31.83
CA HIS A 3 7.25 14.60 -31.71
C HIS A 3 8.55 13.89 -32.17
N HIS A 4 9.48 14.66 -32.74
CA HIS A 4 10.73 14.20 -33.39
C HIS A 4 11.94 14.02 -32.46
N PHE A 5 12.91 13.21 -32.92
CA PHE A 5 14.33 13.30 -32.61
C PHE A 5 15.06 13.38 -33.95
N ALA A 6 15.90 14.39 -34.16
CA ALA A 6 16.83 14.47 -35.28
C ALA A 6 18.24 14.30 -34.72
N SER A 7 18.98 13.30 -35.19
CA SER A 7 20.41 13.18 -34.93
C SER A 7 21.15 13.35 -36.26
N SER A 8 21.60 14.58 -36.51
CA SER A 8 22.86 14.81 -37.24
C SER A 8 23.99 14.65 -36.21
N PRO A 9 25.19 14.15 -36.56
CA PRO A 9 26.24 13.74 -35.61
C PRO A 9 26.76 14.82 -34.64
N THR A 10 26.20 16.04 -34.65
CA THR A 10 26.65 17.16 -33.81
C THR A 10 25.55 17.97 -33.10
N SER A 11 24.26 17.62 -33.17
CA SER A 11 23.26 18.29 -32.29
C SER A 11 22.00 17.47 -32.04
N THR A 12 21.71 17.19 -30.77
CA THR A 12 20.44 16.64 -30.29
C THR A 12 19.42 17.77 -30.15
N THR A 13 18.48 17.86 -31.09
CA THR A 13 17.39 18.85 -31.04
C THR A 13 16.22 18.35 -30.17
N THR A 14 15.54 19.27 -29.50
CA THR A 14 14.39 19.02 -28.61
C THR A 14 13.14 18.50 -29.34
N THR A 15 12.26 17.79 -28.62
CA THR A 15 11.05 17.14 -29.14
C THR A 15 9.99 18.12 -29.63
N GLN A 16 9.76 18.21 -30.95
CA GLN A 16 8.82 19.19 -31.56
C GLN A 16 7.68 18.53 -32.35
N SER A 17 6.51 19.17 -32.36
CA SER A 17 5.27 18.69 -33.00
C SER A 17 5.44 18.61 -34.53
N ILE A 18 4.81 17.65 -35.20
CA ILE A 18 5.01 17.45 -36.66
C ILE A 18 4.50 18.61 -37.56
N TRP A 19 3.85 19.66 -37.03
CA TRP A 19 3.25 20.71 -37.86
C TRP A 19 4.19 21.93 -38.03
N PRO A 20 4.23 22.55 -39.22
CA PRO A 20 5.41 22.60 -40.08
C PRO A 20 6.64 23.11 -39.34
N ILE A 21 7.62 22.22 -39.23
CA ILE A 21 8.96 22.54 -38.74
C ILE A 21 9.80 22.98 -39.94
N LYS A 22 10.45 24.14 -39.82
CA LYS A 22 11.58 24.49 -40.66
C LYS A 22 12.81 23.83 -40.05
N LEU A 23 13.43 22.91 -40.78
CA LEU A 23 14.64 22.24 -40.33
C LEU A 23 15.87 22.99 -40.84
N ARG A 24 16.82 23.26 -39.96
CA ARG A 24 18.16 23.72 -40.38
C ARG A 24 18.98 22.51 -40.78
N VAL A 25 19.19 22.35 -42.08
CA VAL A 25 20.03 21.29 -42.65
C VAL A 25 21.34 21.90 -43.12
N ALA A 26 22.44 21.17 -42.97
CA ALA A 26 23.72 21.56 -43.52
C ALA A 26 23.62 21.70 -45.05
N GLY A 27 23.92 22.89 -45.55
CA GLY A 27 24.07 23.17 -46.97
C GLY A 27 25.39 22.66 -47.53
N ILE A 28 25.62 22.93 -48.82
CA ILE A 28 26.86 22.56 -49.52
C ILE A 28 28.04 23.28 -48.84
N PRO A 29 29.16 22.59 -48.53
CA PRO A 29 30.32 23.25 -47.94
C PRO A 29 30.85 24.33 -48.89
N THR A 30 30.87 25.58 -48.43
CA THR A 30 31.50 26.70 -49.13
C THR A 30 32.84 27.02 -48.47
N GLN A 31 33.71 27.77 -49.16
CA GLN A 31 35.07 28.08 -48.72
C GLN A 31 35.14 28.85 -47.38
N THR A 32 34.01 29.32 -46.85
CA THR A 32 33.88 30.10 -45.61
C THR A 32 33.13 29.39 -44.49
N GLY A 33 32.70 28.13 -44.66
CA GLY A 33 32.06 27.32 -43.63
C GLY A 33 30.78 26.57 -44.10
N LEU A 34 30.13 25.88 -43.17
CA LEU A 34 28.84 25.20 -43.41
C LEU A 34 27.68 26.21 -43.30
N GLU A 35 27.11 26.63 -44.43
CA GLU A 35 25.85 27.40 -44.42
C GLU A 35 24.68 26.49 -43.99
N MET A 36 23.95 26.87 -42.95
CA MET A 36 22.75 26.16 -42.51
C MET A 36 21.54 26.69 -43.28
N ARG A 37 20.86 25.83 -44.04
CA ARG A 37 19.66 26.19 -44.81
C ARG A 37 18.39 25.77 -44.06
N GLU A 38 17.43 26.66 -43.95
CA GLU A 38 16.09 26.32 -43.45
C GLU A 38 15.26 25.68 -44.58
N VAL A 39 14.84 24.44 -44.38
CA VAL A 39 14.04 23.66 -45.33
C VAL A 39 12.68 23.34 -44.70
N ASN A 40 11.62 23.55 -45.48
CA ASN A 40 10.27 23.15 -45.08
C ASN A 40 10.14 21.62 -45.16
N ILE A 41 9.58 21.01 -44.14
CA ILE A 41 9.30 19.58 -44.12
C ILE A 41 7.89 19.32 -44.64
N ASP A 42 7.79 18.54 -45.72
CA ASP A 42 6.53 18.04 -46.25
C ASP A 42 6.13 16.77 -45.48
N LEU A 43 5.01 16.83 -44.75
CA LEU A 43 4.47 15.66 -44.04
C LEU A 43 3.97 14.62 -45.03
N TYR A 44 4.27 13.35 -44.77
CA TYR A 44 3.88 12.24 -45.63
C TYR A 44 4.43 12.39 -47.06
N SER A 45 5.63 12.98 -47.19
CA SER A 45 6.34 13.08 -48.46
C SER A 45 6.47 11.69 -49.11
N PRO A 46 6.34 11.58 -50.44
CA PRO A 46 6.52 10.31 -51.15
C PRO A 46 7.96 9.76 -51.02
N ASN A 47 8.91 10.57 -50.55
CA ASN A 47 10.30 10.18 -50.30
C ASN A 47 10.52 9.58 -48.91
N TRP A 48 9.46 9.42 -48.10
CA TRP A 48 9.55 8.81 -46.79
C TRP A 48 9.58 7.29 -46.90
N VAL A 49 10.64 6.70 -46.36
CA VAL A 49 10.75 5.26 -46.19
C VAL A 49 10.50 4.94 -44.71
N VAL A 50 9.47 4.13 -44.44
CA VAL A 50 9.07 3.79 -43.07
C VAL A 50 9.64 2.43 -42.70
N PHE A 51 10.36 2.39 -41.58
CA PHE A 51 10.88 1.17 -40.96
C PHE A 51 10.23 0.94 -39.61
N GLN A 52 9.86 -0.31 -39.33
CA GLN A 52 9.36 -0.69 -38.02
C GLN A 52 10.47 -0.59 -36.95
N PRO A 53 10.14 -0.27 -35.69
CA PRO A 53 8.79 0.02 -35.20
C PRO A 53 8.33 1.48 -35.39
N ASN A 54 9.26 2.43 -35.54
CA ASN A 54 8.92 3.86 -35.52
C ASN A 54 9.93 4.77 -36.23
N THR A 55 10.69 4.25 -37.19
CA THR A 55 11.71 5.02 -37.90
C THR A 55 11.17 5.47 -39.25
N VAL A 56 11.37 6.73 -39.59
CA VAL A 56 11.05 7.29 -40.91
C VAL A 56 12.32 7.92 -41.46
N ILE A 57 12.72 7.52 -42.66
CA ILE A 57 13.87 8.09 -43.36
C ILE A 57 13.33 8.96 -44.48
N ASP A 58 13.69 10.24 -44.47
CA ASP A 58 13.43 11.14 -45.59
C ASP A 58 14.65 11.13 -46.51
N ALA A 59 14.57 10.39 -47.61
CA ALA A 59 15.68 10.25 -48.56
C ALA A 59 16.03 11.56 -49.28
N ARG A 60 15.08 12.50 -49.38
CA ARG A 60 15.30 13.81 -50.01
C ARG A 60 16.06 14.75 -49.07
N LEU A 61 15.74 14.71 -47.79
CA LEU A 61 16.39 15.55 -46.78
C LEU A 61 17.63 14.90 -46.14
N GLY A 62 17.88 13.61 -46.40
CA GLY A 62 18.93 12.84 -45.73
C GLY A 62 18.73 12.73 -44.22
N CYS A 63 17.48 12.87 -43.75
CA CYS A 63 17.14 12.94 -42.33
C CYS A 63 16.52 11.62 -41.86
N LEU A 64 16.88 11.23 -40.63
CA LEU A 64 16.28 10.11 -39.93
C LEU A 64 15.40 10.64 -38.80
N TRP A 65 14.18 10.13 -38.72
CA TRP A 65 13.16 10.54 -37.77
C TRP A 65 12.71 9.36 -36.92
N HIS A 66 12.51 9.60 -35.63
CA HIS A 66 11.79 8.67 -34.76
C HIS A 66 10.42 9.23 -34.38
N VAL A 67 9.40 8.40 -34.62
CA VAL A 67 7.99 8.74 -34.43
C VAL A 67 7.53 8.27 -33.05
N HIS A 68 7.15 9.20 -32.18
CA HIS A 68 6.74 8.90 -30.80
C HIS A 68 5.29 9.30 -30.54
N LEU A 69 4.46 8.39 -30.03
CA LEU A 69 3.08 8.71 -29.70
C LEU A 69 3.02 9.49 -28.38
N ARG A 70 2.44 10.70 -28.42
CA ARG A 70 2.20 11.51 -27.23
C ARG A 70 0.85 11.16 -26.62
N LEU A 71 0.83 10.77 -25.35
CA LEU A 71 -0.33 10.17 -24.70
C LEU A 71 -1.30 11.20 -24.09
N GLU A 72 -0.84 12.40 -23.71
CA GLU A 72 -1.70 13.38 -23.02
C GLU A 72 -2.91 13.83 -23.85
N PRO A 73 -2.79 14.13 -25.17
CA PRO A 73 -3.94 14.51 -25.99
C PRO A 73 -5.01 13.42 -26.06
N LEU A 74 -4.62 12.14 -25.95
CA LEU A 74 -5.56 11.02 -26.03
C LEU A 74 -6.56 10.99 -24.89
N VAL A 75 -6.23 11.61 -23.75
CA VAL A 75 -7.15 11.75 -22.61
C VAL A 75 -8.41 12.53 -23.00
N THR A 76 -8.26 13.49 -23.91
CA THR A 76 -9.36 14.30 -24.45
C THR A 76 -9.99 13.68 -25.70
N MET A 77 -9.19 13.03 -26.55
CA MET A 77 -9.68 12.43 -27.80
C MET A 77 -10.48 11.14 -27.60
N ILE A 78 -10.19 10.36 -26.55
CA ILE A 78 -10.90 9.12 -26.24
C ILE A 78 -11.90 9.40 -25.10
N PRO A 79 -13.20 9.56 -25.41
CA PRO A 79 -14.20 9.92 -24.40
C PRO A 79 -14.48 8.76 -23.43
N ASP A 80 -14.52 7.52 -23.94
CA ASP A 80 -14.69 6.32 -23.13
C ASP A 80 -13.44 6.06 -22.28
N LYS A 81 -13.56 6.32 -20.97
CA LYS A 81 -12.45 6.19 -20.02
C LYS A 81 -12.03 4.74 -19.81
N CYS A 82 -12.94 3.77 -19.91
CA CYS A 82 -12.58 2.36 -19.84
C CYS A 82 -11.72 1.95 -21.06
N ARG A 83 -12.13 2.37 -22.26
CA ARG A 83 -11.36 2.13 -23.49
C ARG A 83 -10.02 2.86 -23.49
N LEU A 84 -9.97 4.07 -22.94
CA LEU A 84 -8.72 4.82 -22.75
C LEU A 84 -7.76 4.05 -21.83
N ILE A 85 -8.24 3.51 -20.70
CA ILE A 85 -7.41 2.69 -19.80
C ILE A 85 -6.89 1.43 -20.51
N ASP A 86 -7.74 0.69 -21.24
CA ASP A 86 -7.30 -0.47 -22.02
C ASP A 86 -6.21 -0.09 -23.02
N PHE A 87 -6.37 1.04 -23.70
CA PHE A 87 -5.35 1.55 -24.63
C PHE A 87 -4.04 1.88 -23.91
N LEU A 88 -4.10 2.61 -22.79
CA LEU A 88 -2.92 3.08 -22.07
C LEU A 88 -2.13 1.92 -21.44
N LEU A 89 -2.81 0.88 -20.94
CA LEU A 89 -2.18 -0.32 -20.37
C LEU A 89 -1.30 -1.09 -21.38
N LEU A 90 -1.56 -0.92 -22.68
CA LEU A 90 -0.81 -1.53 -23.77
C LEU A 90 0.38 -0.67 -24.26
N ARG A 91 0.57 0.53 -23.71
CA ARG A 91 1.64 1.46 -24.13
C ARG A 91 2.82 1.40 -23.17
N LYS A 92 3.99 1.84 -23.62
CA LYS A 92 5.14 2.11 -22.74
C LYS A 92 4.99 3.51 -22.15
N GLU A 93 5.57 3.73 -20.97
CA GLU A 93 5.63 5.05 -20.30
C GLU A 93 4.28 5.76 -20.04
N SER A 94 3.16 5.02 -20.04
CA SER A 94 1.82 5.59 -19.81
C SER A 94 1.41 5.71 -18.34
N LYS A 95 2.22 5.20 -17.39
CA LYS A 95 1.90 5.14 -15.95
C LYS A 95 1.41 6.48 -15.40
N LYS A 96 2.14 7.56 -15.67
CA LYS A 96 1.76 8.93 -15.23
C LYS A 96 0.43 9.39 -15.83
N VAL A 97 0.16 9.03 -17.08
CA VAL A 97 -1.09 9.37 -17.78
C VAL A 97 -2.26 8.55 -17.24
N ILE A 98 -2.06 7.27 -16.92
CA ILE A 98 -3.09 6.44 -16.28
C ILE A 98 -3.47 7.03 -14.92
N LEU A 99 -2.48 7.36 -14.07
CA LEU A 99 -2.72 7.97 -12.76
C LEU A 99 -3.42 9.33 -12.90
N PHE A 100 -3.03 10.13 -13.89
CA PHE A 100 -3.71 11.39 -14.19
C PHE A 100 -5.18 11.18 -14.58
N VAL A 101 -5.47 10.22 -15.46
CA VAL A 101 -6.85 9.88 -15.85
C VAL A 101 -7.66 9.41 -14.64
N CYS A 102 -7.09 8.53 -13.82
CA CYS A 102 -7.73 8.04 -12.60
C CYS A 102 -8.03 9.17 -11.60
N LYS A 103 -7.12 10.13 -11.46
CA LYS A 103 -7.36 11.33 -10.65
C LYS A 103 -8.46 12.20 -11.26
N GLN A 104 -8.40 12.48 -12.56
CA GLN A 104 -9.35 13.37 -13.24
C GLN A 104 -10.80 12.89 -13.13
N VAL A 105 -11.05 11.59 -13.29
CA VAL A 105 -12.43 11.03 -13.19
C VAL A 105 -13.04 11.13 -11.79
N LEU A 106 -12.26 11.52 -10.79
CA LEU A 106 -12.70 11.74 -9.41
C LEU A 106 -12.90 13.22 -9.08
N LEU A 107 -12.41 14.14 -9.92
CA LEU A 107 -12.47 15.58 -9.65
C LEU A 107 -13.82 16.19 -10.05
N PRO A 108 -14.30 17.23 -9.33
CA PRO A 108 -15.52 17.94 -9.69
C PRO A 108 -15.44 18.49 -11.12
N GLY A 109 -16.56 18.42 -11.85
CA GLY A 109 -16.65 18.83 -13.26
C GLY A 109 -16.23 17.76 -14.28
N GLN A 110 -15.44 16.76 -13.87
CA GLN A 110 -15.05 15.59 -14.68
C GLN A 110 -15.41 14.26 -14.00
N GLN A 111 -16.15 14.34 -12.89
CA GLN A 111 -16.51 13.22 -12.05
C GLN A 111 -17.35 12.20 -12.83
N CYS A 112 -16.85 10.98 -12.92
CA CYS A 112 -17.55 9.87 -13.55
C CYS A 112 -18.45 9.13 -12.54
N SER A 113 -19.39 8.33 -13.04
CA SER A 113 -20.20 7.47 -12.16
C SER A 113 -19.34 6.40 -11.49
N LEU A 114 -19.76 5.96 -10.29
CA LEU A 114 -19.03 4.93 -9.54
C LEU A 114 -18.87 3.63 -10.36
N ALA A 115 -19.85 3.29 -11.21
CA ALA A 115 -19.77 2.13 -12.10
C ALA A 115 -18.63 2.23 -13.14
N ILE A 116 -18.35 3.42 -13.67
CA ILE A 116 -17.23 3.62 -14.59
C ILE A 116 -15.90 3.52 -13.83
N ILE A 117 -15.83 4.14 -12.65
CA ILE A 117 -14.65 4.10 -11.78
C ILE A 117 -14.34 2.67 -11.36
N ALA A 118 -15.35 1.90 -10.96
CA ALA A 118 -15.26 0.47 -10.64
C ALA A 118 -14.63 -0.32 -11.78
N ARG A 119 -15.17 -0.18 -12.99
CA ARG A 119 -14.63 -0.86 -14.19
C ARG A 119 -13.20 -0.45 -14.51
N MET A 120 -12.82 0.80 -14.24
CA MET A 120 -11.44 1.25 -14.39
C MET A 120 -10.52 0.57 -13.36
N PHE A 121 -10.91 0.53 -12.09
CA PHE A 121 -10.15 -0.17 -11.06
C PHE A 121 -10.01 -1.66 -11.37
N ASP A 122 -11.08 -2.31 -11.85
CA ASP A 122 -11.05 -3.73 -12.19
C ASP A 122 -10.02 -4.01 -13.31
N LYS A 123 -9.96 -3.16 -14.34
CA LYS A 123 -8.95 -3.27 -15.40
C LYS A 123 -7.52 -3.10 -14.89
N LEU A 124 -7.28 -2.16 -13.99
CA LEU A 124 -5.96 -1.92 -13.41
C LEU A 124 -5.53 -3.08 -12.50
N ASN A 125 -6.42 -3.49 -11.60
CA ASN A 125 -6.15 -4.55 -10.64
C ASN A 125 -6.05 -5.93 -11.31
N GLN A 126 -6.76 -6.17 -12.43
CA GLN A 126 -6.54 -7.36 -13.24
C GLN A 126 -5.10 -7.43 -13.77
N VAL A 127 -4.57 -6.33 -14.31
CA VAL A 127 -3.18 -6.30 -14.80
C VAL A 127 -2.19 -6.43 -13.65
N TYR A 128 -2.47 -5.79 -12.52
CA TYR A 128 -1.63 -5.91 -11.33
C TYR A 128 -1.60 -7.35 -10.77
N ARG A 129 -2.75 -8.04 -10.73
CA ARG A 129 -2.81 -9.44 -10.30
C ARG A 129 -1.97 -10.35 -11.19
N ASN A 130 -2.11 -10.21 -12.51
CA ASN A 130 -1.31 -10.98 -13.47
C ASN A 130 0.20 -10.76 -13.25
N PHE A 131 0.61 -9.51 -12.99
CA PHE A 131 2.00 -9.20 -12.67
C PHE A 131 2.48 -9.88 -11.38
N LEU A 132 1.65 -9.90 -10.32
CA LEU A 132 1.99 -10.60 -9.09
C LEU A 132 2.13 -12.12 -9.30
N GLU A 133 1.30 -12.73 -10.16
CA GLU A 133 1.42 -14.14 -10.53
C GLU A 133 2.71 -14.42 -11.29
N ASP A 134 3.06 -13.58 -12.26
CA ASP A 134 4.29 -13.71 -13.04
C ASP A 134 5.54 -13.60 -12.14
N GLU A 135 5.55 -12.66 -11.18
CA GLU A 135 6.63 -12.50 -10.20
C GLU A 135 6.73 -13.70 -9.25
N GLN A 136 5.60 -14.24 -8.79
CA GLN A 136 5.59 -15.45 -7.94
C GLN A 136 6.13 -16.68 -8.67
N LEU A 137 5.75 -16.86 -9.95
CA LEU A 137 6.24 -17.95 -10.79
C LEU A 137 7.74 -17.81 -11.09
N ALA A 138 8.23 -16.59 -11.27
CA ALA A 138 9.66 -16.32 -11.44
C ALA A 138 10.45 -16.61 -10.15
N ALA A 139 9.91 -16.26 -8.97
CA ALA A 139 10.57 -16.50 -7.69
C ALA A 139 10.65 -17.98 -7.29
N GLN A 140 9.71 -18.81 -7.75
CA GLN A 140 9.68 -20.25 -7.45
C GLN A 140 10.62 -21.11 -8.33
N ASN A 141 11.14 -20.57 -9.43
CA ASN A 141 12.10 -21.24 -10.32
C ASN A 141 13.39 -20.42 -10.53
N PRO A 142 14.26 -20.32 -9.51
CA PRO A 142 15.53 -19.61 -9.62
C PRO A 142 16.62 -20.38 -10.41
N GLU A 143 16.47 -21.69 -10.61
CA GLU A 143 17.45 -22.53 -11.34
C GLU A 143 16.90 -23.01 -12.69
N GLY A 144 17.49 -22.49 -13.76
CA GLY A 144 17.29 -22.96 -15.14
C GLY A 144 17.89 -24.35 -15.38
N GLY A 145 17.33 -25.39 -14.77
CA GLY A 145 17.62 -26.81 -15.05
C GLY A 145 16.98 -27.33 -16.36
N GLY A 146 16.65 -26.44 -17.30
CA GLY A 146 16.04 -26.78 -18.58
C GLY A 146 17.01 -26.54 -19.73
N THR A 147 17.22 -27.56 -20.56
CA THR A 147 18.04 -27.50 -21.78
C THR A 147 17.85 -26.19 -22.58
N PRO A 148 18.91 -25.64 -23.20
CA PRO A 148 18.92 -24.29 -23.80
C PRO A 148 17.94 -24.05 -24.94
N LYS A 149 17.12 -25.03 -25.34
CA LYS A 149 16.07 -24.89 -26.37
C LYS A 149 14.76 -24.29 -25.85
N ALA A 150 14.47 -24.34 -24.54
CA ALA A 150 13.20 -23.81 -24.01
C ALA A 150 13.23 -22.30 -23.71
N ALA A 151 14.40 -21.71 -23.45
CA ALA A 151 14.55 -20.28 -23.19
C ALA A 151 14.34 -19.40 -24.44
N ALA A 152 14.49 -19.97 -25.64
CA ALA A 152 14.35 -19.26 -26.91
C ALA A 152 12.89 -19.13 -27.42
N ALA A 153 11.93 -19.77 -26.75
CA ALA A 153 10.51 -19.79 -27.17
C ALA A 153 9.61 -18.84 -26.35
N ARG A 154 10.15 -18.09 -25.38
CA ARG A 154 9.37 -17.03 -24.73
C ARG A 154 9.43 -15.77 -25.59
N PRO A 155 8.29 -15.30 -26.16
CA PRO A 155 8.26 -13.99 -26.79
C PRO A 155 8.73 -12.94 -25.79
N PRO A 156 9.42 -11.87 -26.22
CA PRO A 156 9.88 -10.83 -25.32
C PRO A 156 8.66 -10.33 -24.54
N ILE A 157 8.67 -10.52 -23.22
CA ILE A 157 7.60 -10.08 -22.33
C ILE A 157 7.51 -8.57 -22.53
N ILE A 158 6.48 -8.12 -23.26
CA ILE A 158 6.12 -6.71 -23.33
C ILE A 158 5.81 -6.36 -21.89
N ARG A 159 6.70 -5.63 -21.21
CA ARG A 159 6.48 -5.16 -19.84
C ARG A 159 5.18 -4.35 -19.84
N LYS A 160 4.09 -5.00 -19.42
CA LYS A 160 2.79 -4.35 -19.25
C LYS A 160 2.97 -3.33 -18.16
N ILE A 161 2.33 -2.17 -18.32
CA ILE A 161 2.36 -1.16 -17.28
C ILE A 161 1.51 -1.65 -16.12
N VAL A 162 2.12 -1.62 -14.94
CA VAL A 162 1.48 -2.01 -13.69
C VAL A 162 1.33 -0.76 -12.85
N ILE A 163 0.14 -0.59 -12.30
CA ILE A 163 -0.18 0.41 -11.29
C ILE A 163 -0.36 -0.36 -9.98
N ASP A 164 0.51 -0.13 -9.01
CA ASP A 164 0.40 -0.78 -7.71
C ASP A 164 -0.50 0.04 -6.74
N GLN A 165 -0.70 -0.51 -5.54
CA GLN A 165 -1.50 0.14 -4.50
C GLN A 165 -0.89 1.46 -4.02
N SER A 166 0.44 1.57 -3.98
CA SER A 166 1.16 2.78 -3.53
C SER A 166 1.02 3.93 -4.53
N ASP A 167 1.06 3.61 -5.83
CA ASP A 167 0.83 4.56 -6.92
C ASP A 167 -0.57 5.15 -6.84
N MET A 168 -1.59 4.29 -6.69
CA MET A 168 -2.98 4.72 -6.54
C MET A 168 -3.17 5.55 -5.28
N TYR A 169 -2.61 5.11 -4.16
CA TYR A 169 -2.67 5.84 -2.89
C TYR A 169 -2.09 7.24 -3.00
N THR A 170 -0.83 7.33 -3.41
CA THR A 170 -0.04 8.58 -3.39
C THR A 170 -0.53 9.58 -4.44
N HIS A 171 -0.86 9.12 -5.65
CA HIS A 171 -1.11 10.01 -6.77
C HIS A 171 -2.60 10.25 -7.06
N VAL A 172 -3.49 9.38 -6.57
CA VAL A 172 -4.93 9.43 -6.89
C VAL A 172 -5.77 9.61 -5.63
N LEU A 173 -5.71 8.66 -4.70
CA LEU A 173 -6.65 8.57 -3.58
C LEU A 173 -6.41 9.64 -2.52
N THR A 174 -5.16 9.80 -2.03
CA THR A 174 -4.83 10.81 -1.02
C THR A 174 -5.11 12.24 -1.52
N PRO A 175 -4.68 12.65 -2.73
CA PRO A 175 -4.99 13.99 -3.25
C PRO A 175 -6.48 14.26 -3.46
N VAL A 176 -7.30 13.22 -3.60
CA VAL A 176 -8.77 13.32 -3.71
C VAL A 176 -9.42 13.39 -2.33
N ALA A 177 -8.90 12.65 -1.35
CA ALA A 177 -9.39 12.65 0.03
C ALA A 177 -9.12 13.98 0.76
N GLU A 178 -8.00 14.65 0.47
CA GLU A 178 -7.65 15.94 1.08
C GLU A 178 -8.46 17.13 0.53
N ARG A 179 -9.17 16.92 -0.59
CA ARG A 179 -9.91 17.97 -1.29
C ARG A 179 -11.27 18.24 -0.66
N LYS A 180 -11.44 19.47 -0.17
CA LYS A 180 -12.69 19.94 0.49
C LYS A 180 -13.88 20.11 -0.47
N ASP A 181 -13.63 20.23 -1.77
CA ASP A 181 -14.66 20.39 -2.80
C ASP A 181 -15.33 19.06 -3.19
N ILE A 182 -14.83 17.93 -2.68
CA ILE A 182 -15.39 16.60 -2.93
C ILE A 182 -16.13 16.14 -1.68
N LYS A 183 -17.37 15.64 -1.86
CA LYS A 183 -18.15 15.11 -0.73
C LYS A 183 -17.48 13.88 -0.15
N TYR A 184 -17.29 13.83 1.17
CA TYR A 184 -16.68 12.70 1.86
C TYR A 184 -17.36 11.35 1.55
N LYS A 185 -18.69 11.32 1.38
CA LYS A 185 -19.45 10.12 1.00
C LYS A 185 -18.97 9.54 -0.33
N PHE A 186 -18.62 10.39 -1.28
CA PHE A 186 -18.08 9.97 -2.57
C PHE A 186 -16.64 9.44 -2.42
N VAL A 187 -15.80 10.11 -1.64
CA VAL A 187 -14.44 9.64 -1.33
C VAL A 187 -14.48 8.25 -0.70
N VAL A 188 -15.30 8.05 0.33
CA VAL A 188 -15.48 6.74 0.99
C VAL A 188 -15.99 5.69 -0.01
N ALA A 189 -16.96 6.03 -0.87
CA ALA A 189 -17.45 5.11 -1.89
C ALA A 189 -16.36 4.69 -2.87
N VAL A 190 -15.52 5.63 -3.33
CA VAL A 190 -14.39 5.35 -4.23
C VAL A 190 -13.34 4.48 -3.56
N LEU A 191 -12.99 4.75 -2.30
CA LEU A 191 -12.03 3.95 -1.53
C LEU A 191 -12.54 2.52 -1.32
N VAL A 192 -13.80 2.37 -0.90
CA VAL A 192 -14.42 1.05 -0.72
C VAL A 192 -14.54 0.31 -2.05
N GLU A 193 -14.84 1.00 -3.14
CA GLU A 193 -14.88 0.41 -4.48
C GLU A 193 -13.50 -0.08 -4.94
N TYR A 194 -12.44 0.66 -4.62
CA TYR A 194 -11.06 0.22 -4.90
C TYR A 194 -10.69 -1.02 -4.07
N ILE A 195 -10.99 -1.02 -2.77
CA ILE A 195 -10.80 -2.17 -1.87
C ILE A 195 -11.59 -3.39 -2.37
N ARG A 196 -12.85 -3.20 -2.78
CA ARG A 196 -13.69 -4.25 -3.37
C ARG A 196 -13.04 -4.83 -4.61
N SER A 197 -12.50 -3.99 -5.49
CA SER A 197 -11.80 -4.43 -6.69
C SER A 197 -10.54 -5.24 -6.36
N LEU A 198 -9.71 -4.79 -5.41
CA LEU A 198 -8.54 -5.54 -4.95
C LEU A 198 -8.93 -6.93 -4.42
N ASN A 199 -9.96 -6.99 -3.57
CA ASN A 199 -10.49 -8.25 -3.02
C ASN A 199 -11.04 -9.17 -4.12
N HIS A 200 -11.73 -8.62 -5.12
CA HIS A 200 -12.25 -9.38 -6.27
C HIS A 200 -11.13 -10.08 -7.06
N TYR A 201 -10.00 -9.40 -7.25
CA TYR A 201 -8.82 -9.95 -7.91
C TYR A 201 -7.86 -10.68 -6.95
N GLN A 202 -8.27 -10.95 -5.70
CA GLN A 202 -7.51 -11.67 -4.69
C GLN A 202 -6.15 -11.01 -4.37
N ILE A 203 -6.07 -9.69 -4.46
CA ILE A 203 -4.87 -8.92 -4.12
C ILE A 203 -4.97 -8.56 -2.63
N PRO A 204 -3.97 -8.89 -1.79
CA PRO A 204 -3.98 -8.50 -0.39
C PRO A 204 -3.93 -6.97 -0.28
N VAL A 205 -4.93 -6.41 0.40
CA VAL A 205 -5.07 -4.96 0.57
C VAL A 205 -4.05 -4.47 1.59
N GLN A 206 -3.29 -3.45 1.22
CA GLN A 206 -2.30 -2.83 2.10
C GLN A 206 -2.98 -1.94 3.14
N HIS A 207 -2.49 -1.99 4.39
CA HIS A 207 -3.15 -1.38 5.55
C HIS A 207 -3.36 0.14 5.43
N PHE A 208 -2.50 0.86 4.70
CA PHE A 208 -2.64 2.32 4.52
C PHE A 208 -3.95 2.69 3.79
N LEU A 209 -4.53 1.79 3.00
CA LEU A 209 -5.83 2.03 2.34
C LEU A 209 -6.97 2.03 3.37
N TYR A 210 -6.91 1.10 4.33
CA TYR A 210 -7.86 1.05 5.44
C TYR A 210 -7.69 2.25 6.37
N GLU A 211 -6.45 2.64 6.66
CA GLU A 211 -6.15 3.85 7.41
C GLU A 211 -6.77 5.10 6.77
N LEU A 212 -6.65 5.27 5.45
CA LEU A 212 -7.27 6.39 4.74
C LEU A 212 -8.80 6.40 4.86
N VAL A 213 -9.45 5.24 4.77
CA VAL A 213 -10.90 5.12 4.99
C VAL A 213 -11.27 5.52 6.42
N ILE A 214 -10.54 4.99 7.41
CA ILE A 214 -10.79 5.27 8.84
C ILE A 214 -10.59 6.76 9.12
N ASN A 215 -9.46 7.34 8.70
CA ASN A 215 -9.16 8.75 8.91
C ASN A 215 -10.20 9.66 8.24
N THR A 216 -10.68 9.30 7.04
CA THR A 216 -11.76 10.04 6.37
C THR A 216 -13.06 9.98 7.18
N LEU A 217 -13.45 8.82 7.71
CA LEU A 217 -14.68 8.68 8.51
C LEU A 217 -14.58 9.39 9.85
N VAL A 218 -13.44 9.29 10.54
CA VAL A 218 -13.17 9.96 11.82
C VAL A 218 -13.20 11.48 11.66
N HIS A 219 -12.52 12.01 10.64
CA HIS A 219 -12.50 13.46 10.36
C HIS A 219 -13.90 14.04 10.12
N HIS A 220 -14.83 13.23 9.59
CA HIS A 220 -16.22 13.61 9.36
C HIS A 220 -17.20 13.13 10.45
N ASN A 221 -16.70 12.67 11.61
CA ASN A 221 -17.50 12.16 12.74
C ASN A 221 -18.49 11.04 12.36
N CYS A 222 -18.17 10.25 11.33
CA CYS A 222 -19.02 9.17 10.81
C CYS A 222 -18.78 7.84 11.54
N PHE A 223 -18.84 7.86 12.87
CA PHE A 223 -18.49 6.71 13.71
C PHE A 223 -19.41 5.51 13.56
N TYR A 224 -20.69 5.72 13.28
CA TYR A 224 -21.63 4.61 13.01
C TYR A 224 -21.22 3.82 11.76
N GLN A 225 -20.85 4.52 10.68
CA GLN A 225 -20.39 3.88 9.45
C GLN A 225 -19.05 3.17 9.67
N LEU A 226 -18.13 3.78 10.43
CA LEU A 226 -16.88 3.12 10.84
C LEU A 226 -17.15 1.84 11.62
N HIS A 227 -18.06 1.87 12.59
CA HIS A 227 -18.46 0.68 13.35
C HIS A 227 -18.96 -0.42 12.41
N GLN A 228 -19.87 -0.11 11.49
CA GLN A 228 -20.39 -1.07 10.52
C GLN A 228 -19.29 -1.68 9.64
N PHE A 229 -18.36 -0.86 9.14
CA PHE A 229 -17.28 -1.34 8.30
C PHE A 229 -16.35 -2.32 9.03
N LEU A 230 -16.11 -2.09 10.33
CA LEU A 230 -15.32 -2.99 11.17
C LEU A 230 -16.10 -4.25 11.55
N GLN A 231 -17.37 -4.11 11.93
CA GLN A 231 -18.23 -5.23 12.35
C GLN A 231 -18.52 -6.21 11.20
N TYR A 232 -18.73 -5.69 9.99
CA TYR A 232 -18.98 -6.51 8.80
C TYR A 232 -17.71 -6.88 8.03
N HIS A 233 -16.53 -6.64 8.59
CA HIS A 233 -15.23 -6.98 7.98
C HIS A 233 -15.03 -6.42 6.56
N VAL A 234 -15.61 -5.24 6.28
CA VAL A 234 -15.31 -4.49 5.05
C VAL A 234 -13.83 -4.08 5.06
N LEU A 235 -13.32 -3.72 6.24
CA LEU A 235 -11.89 -3.54 6.51
C LEU A 235 -11.37 -4.84 7.13
N SER A 236 -10.36 -5.46 6.51
CA SER A 236 -9.78 -6.69 7.03
C SER A 236 -9.06 -6.46 8.36
N ASP A 237 -9.19 -7.44 9.27
CA ASP A 237 -8.52 -7.40 10.56
C ASP A 237 -7.00 -7.42 10.40
N SER A 238 -6.30 -6.51 11.09
CA SER A 238 -4.84 -6.49 11.10
C SER A 238 -4.30 -5.75 12.32
N LYS A 239 -3.08 -6.09 12.74
CA LYS A 239 -2.40 -5.44 13.89
C LYS A 239 -2.29 -3.92 13.72
N PRO A 240 -1.87 -3.36 12.56
CA PRO A 240 -1.76 -1.91 12.39
C PRO A 240 -3.11 -1.19 12.56
N ILE A 241 -4.20 -1.78 12.08
CA ILE A 241 -5.53 -1.18 12.17
C ILE A 241 -6.07 -1.23 13.59
N ALA A 242 -5.83 -2.31 14.33
CA ALA A 242 -6.16 -2.36 15.74
C ALA A 242 -5.40 -1.29 16.55
N CYS A 243 -4.10 -1.11 16.30
CA CYS A 243 -3.32 -0.05 16.94
C CYS A 243 -3.87 1.34 16.61
N LEU A 244 -4.27 1.58 15.36
CA LEU A 244 -4.94 2.82 14.96
C LEU A 244 -6.24 3.02 15.74
N LEU A 245 -7.10 1.99 15.87
CA LEU A 245 -8.34 2.08 16.63
C LEU A 245 -8.11 2.38 18.12
N LEU A 246 -7.07 1.81 18.74
CA LEU A 246 -6.69 2.13 20.11
C LEU A 246 -6.31 3.60 20.28
N SER A 247 -5.66 4.21 19.29
CA SER A 247 -5.35 5.64 19.30
C SER A 247 -6.60 6.53 19.20
N LEU A 248 -7.71 6.01 18.68
CA LEU A 248 -8.98 6.73 18.50
C LEU A 248 -9.91 6.65 19.71
N GLU A 249 -9.54 5.92 20.76
CA GLU A 249 -10.39 5.67 21.95
C GLU A 249 -10.89 6.97 22.61
N SER A 250 -10.07 8.02 22.63
CA SER A 250 -10.43 9.32 23.23
C SER A 250 -11.61 10.00 22.52
N CYS A 251 -11.72 9.81 21.21
CA CYS A 251 -12.78 10.40 20.38
C CYS A 251 -13.94 9.44 20.16
N TYR A 252 -13.67 8.14 20.13
CA TYR A 252 -14.64 7.08 19.91
C TYR A 252 -14.40 5.94 20.90
N PRO A 253 -15.00 5.99 22.11
CA PRO A 253 -14.75 4.99 23.16
C PRO A 253 -14.98 3.53 22.74
N PRO A 254 -15.97 3.19 21.90
CA PRO A 254 -16.13 1.81 21.41
C PRO A 254 -14.95 1.29 20.57
N ALA A 255 -14.05 2.16 20.09
CA ALA A 255 -12.86 1.76 19.33
C ALA A 255 -11.96 0.80 20.12
N HIS A 256 -11.88 0.96 21.44
CA HIS A 256 -11.09 0.10 22.31
C HIS A 256 -11.52 -1.37 22.21
N GLN A 257 -12.82 -1.63 22.40
CA GLN A 257 -13.35 -2.99 22.33
C GLN A 257 -13.26 -3.56 20.91
N LEU A 258 -13.54 -2.74 19.89
CA LEU A 258 -13.41 -3.16 18.49
C LEU A 258 -11.97 -3.54 18.14
N ALA A 259 -10.98 -2.81 18.68
CA ALA A 259 -9.57 -3.13 18.50
C ALA A 259 -9.19 -4.44 19.18
N LEU A 260 -9.63 -4.68 20.42
CA LEU A 260 -9.40 -5.94 21.12
C LEU A 260 -10.08 -7.12 20.42
N ASP A 261 -11.31 -6.95 19.95
CA ASP A 261 -12.03 -7.97 19.18
C ASP A 261 -11.32 -8.27 17.86
N MET A 262 -10.79 -7.24 17.18
CA MET A 262 -9.97 -7.38 15.99
C MET A 262 -8.67 -8.15 16.28
N LEU A 263 -7.91 -7.75 17.31
CA LEU A 263 -6.69 -8.45 17.70
C LEU A 263 -6.96 -9.90 18.09
N LYS A 264 -8.07 -10.18 18.79
CA LYS A 264 -8.44 -11.56 19.16
C LYS A 264 -8.70 -12.44 17.95
N ARG A 265 -9.25 -11.89 16.86
CA ARG A 265 -9.44 -12.59 15.59
C ARG A 265 -8.12 -12.78 14.84
N VAL A 266 -7.18 -11.83 14.99
CA VAL A 266 -5.79 -11.98 14.53
C VAL A 266 -5.05 -12.90 15.50
N SER A 267 -5.09 -14.21 15.26
CA SER A 267 -4.53 -15.25 16.14
C SER A 267 -3.06 -15.06 16.55
N THR A 268 -2.30 -14.26 15.80
CA THR A 268 -0.88 -13.95 16.05
C THR A 268 -0.67 -12.75 16.97
N ALA A 269 -1.72 -12.12 17.51
CA ALA A 269 -1.66 -10.85 18.23
C ALA A 269 -1.82 -10.95 19.77
N ASN A 270 -1.53 -12.13 20.35
CA ASN A 270 -1.77 -12.38 21.78
C ASN A 270 -0.90 -11.51 22.70
N GLU A 271 0.35 -11.24 22.30
CA GLU A 271 1.25 -10.39 23.07
C GLU A 271 0.77 -8.93 23.07
N GLU A 272 0.35 -8.43 21.91
CA GLU A 272 -0.20 -7.09 21.76
C GLU A 272 -1.48 -6.90 22.60
N ILE A 273 -2.38 -7.89 22.64
CA ILE A 273 -3.57 -7.84 23.50
C ILE A 273 -3.17 -7.69 24.97
N VAL A 274 -2.19 -8.46 25.43
CA VAL A 274 -1.70 -8.38 26.81
C VAL A 274 -1.10 -7.01 27.09
N GLU A 275 -0.29 -6.47 26.19
CA GLU A 275 0.31 -5.14 26.35
C GLU A 275 -0.75 -4.02 26.42
N VAL A 276 -1.79 -4.10 25.60
CA VAL A 276 -2.91 -3.16 25.63
C VAL A 276 -3.66 -3.23 26.95
N LEU A 277 -3.99 -4.43 27.44
CA LEU A 277 -4.69 -4.60 28.72
C LEU A 277 -3.83 -4.12 29.91
N LEU A 278 -2.52 -4.38 29.87
CA LEU A 278 -1.59 -3.89 30.88
C LEU A 278 -1.49 -2.35 30.89
N SER A 279 -1.45 -1.71 29.71
CA SER A 279 -1.41 -0.24 29.61
C SER A 279 -2.64 0.46 30.21
N LYS A 280 -3.79 -0.23 30.25
CA LYS A 280 -5.05 0.25 30.82
C LYS A 280 -5.27 -0.21 32.27
N ASN A 281 -4.25 -0.77 32.92
CA ASN A 281 -4.32 -1.33 34.27
C ASN A 281 -5.37 -2.47 34.43
N GLN A 282 -5.77 -3.12 33.34
CA GLN A 282 -6.70 -4.26 33.36
C GLN A 282 -5.96 -5.59 33.60
N LEU A 283 -5.20 -5.65 34.69
CA LEU A 283 -4.31 -6.76 35.04
C LEU A 283 -5.03 -8.11 35.11
N LEU A 284 -6.20 -8.17 35.77
CA LEU A 284 -6.97 -9.41 35.91
C LEU A 284 -7.53 -9.89 34.57
N ALA A 285 -7.94 -8.97 33.69
CA ALA A 285 -8.39 -9.32 32.35
C ALA A 285 -7.21 -9.88 31.51
N ALA A 286 -6.03 -9.27 31.62
CA ALA A 286 -4.81 -9.76 30.97
C ALA A 286 -4.44 -11.16 31.43
N LEU A 287 -4.44 -11.43 32.75
CA LEU A 287 -4.16 -12.76 33.29
C LEU A 287 -5.19 -13.82 32.86
N ARG A 288 -6.48 -13.45 32.85
CA ARG A 288 -7.56 -14.34 32.37
C ARG A 288 -7.40 -14.67 30.89
N PHE A 289 -7.10 -13.67 30.06
CA PHE A 289 -6.86 -13.85 28.64
C PHE A 289 -5.65 -14.76 28.39
N LEU A 290 -4.53 -14.48 29.07
CA LEU A 290 -3.31 -15.28 28.99
C LEU A 290 -3.53 -16.75 29.37
N ARG A 291 -4.34 -17.01 30.40
CA ARG A 291 -4.76 -18.38 30.78
C ARG A 291 -5.59 -19.04 29.68
N SER A 292 -6.51 -18.29 29.05
CA SER A 292 -7.38 -18.83 27.99
C SER A 292 -6.63 -19.23 26.72
N VAL A 293 -5.52 -18.57 26.42
CA VAL A 293 -4.68 -18.84 25.23
C VAL A 293 -3.56 -19.84 25.54
N GLY A 294 -3.38 -20.24 26.80
CA GLY A 294 -2.30 -21.13 27.22
C GLY A 294 -0.92 -20.46 27.29
N GLY A 295 -0.85 -19.13 27.19
CA GLY A 295 0.39 -18.36 27.30
C GLY A 295 0.84 -18.08 28.74
N ALA A 296 0.14 -18.62 29.74
CA ALA A 296 0.43 -18.36 31.15
C ALA A 296 1.87 -18.71 31.53
N ASP A 297 2.41 -19.76 30.91
CA ASP A 297 3.70 -20.33 31.28
C ASP A 297 4.87 -19.48 30.75
N SER A 298 4.74 -18.85 29.57
CA SER A 298 5.77 -18.01 28.94
C SER A 298 5.72 -16.52 29.33
N ALA A 299 4.70 -16.09 30.07
CA ALA A 299 4.54 -14.69 30.40
C ALA A 299 5.61 -14.14 31.35
N SER A 300 5.98 -12.87 31.13
CA SER A 300 6.93 -12.16 31.98
C SER A 300 6.27 -11.72 33.29
N ALA A 301 6.60 -12.39 34.40
CA ALA A 301 6.12 -12.02 35.73
C ALA A 301 6.47 -10.56 36.10
N ARG A 302 7.68 -10.11 35.72
CA ARG A 302 8.15 -8.75 35.95
C ARG A 302 7.22 -7.69 35.36
N LYS A 303 6.76 -7.85 34.11
CA LYS A 303 5.87 -6.88 33.46
C LYS A 303 4.56 -6.69 34.25
N PHE A 304 3.96 -7.79 34.71
CA PHE A 304 2.71 -7.76 35.46
C PHE A 304 2.87 -7.24 36.89
N LEU A 305 3.95 -7.64 37.58
CA LEU A 305 4.23 -7.19 38.94
C LEU A 305 4.56 -5.69 38.99
N ASP A 306 5.27 -5.18 37.99
CA ASP A 306 5.56 -3.74 37.87
C ASP A 306 4.28 -2.94 37.64
N ALA A 307 3.42 -3.39 36.71
CA ALA A 307 2.11 -2.76 36.47
C ALA A 307 1.18 -2.83 37.70
N ALA A 308 1.21 -3.94 38.45
CA ALA A 308 0.44 -4.09 39.69
C ALA A 308 0.98 -3.21 40.82
N LEU A 309 2.30 -2.95 40.86
CA LEU A 309 2.88 -2.04 41.84
C LEU A 309 2.48 -0.59 41.54
N ASN A 310 2.45 -0.20 40.27
CA ASN A 310 2.09 1.15 39.82
C ASN A 310 0.63 1.53 40.05
N THR A 311 -0.26 0.56 40.22
CA THR A 311 -1.68 0.79 40.54
C THR A 311 -1.92 1.13 42.01
N ALA A 312 -0.92 0.96 42.88
CA ALA A 312 -0.99 1.19 44.33
C ALA A 312 -2.13 0.45 45.06
N ASP A 313 -2.69 -0.60 44.44
CA ASP A 313 -3.69 -1.48 45.03
C ASP A 313 -3.01 -2.74 45.58
N SER A 314 -2.90 -2.81 46.91
CA SER A 314 -2.27 -3.93 47.63
C SER A 314 -2.96 -5.26 47.31
N MET A 315 -4.29 -5.29 47.18
CA MET A 315 -5.02 -6.54 46.92
C MET A 315 -4.80 -7.03 45.49
N LEU A 316 -4.74 -6.10 44.53
CA LEU A 316 -4.42 -6.42 43.15
C LEU A 316 -2.99 -6.96 43.02
N PHE A 317 -2.02 -6.31 43.68
CA PHE A 317 -0.64 -6.77 43.73
C PHE A 317 -0.54 -8.18 44.34
N TYR A 318 -1.21 -8.42 45.47
CA TYR A 318 -1.27 -9.75 46.09
C TYR A 318 -1.80 -10.81 45.11
N THR A 319 -2.90 -10.51 44.42
CA THR A 319 -3.53 -11.45 43.49
C THR A 319 -2.63 -11.78 42.30
N VAL A 320 -1.97 -10.77 41.72
CA VAL A 320 -1.03 -10.95 40.61
C VAL A 320 0.20 -11.73 41.07
N PHE A 321 0.73 -11.44 42.27
CA PHE A 321 1.85 -12.17 42.84
C PHE A 321 1.54 -13.65 43.07
N LYS A 322 0.40 -13.96 43.72
CA LYS A 322 -0.03 -15.35 43.94
C LYS A 322 -0.31 -16.09 42.63
N PHE A 323 -0.79 -15.41 41.58
CA PHE A 323 -0.94 -16.02 40.27
C PHE A 323 0.40 -16.54 39.71
N PHE A 324 1.46 -15.72 39.77
CA PHE A 324 2.78 -16.15 39.28
C PHE A 324 3.47 -17.14 40.21
N GLU A 325 3.22 -17.06 41.52
CA GLU A 325 3.66 -18.08 42.48
C GLU A 325 3.05 -19.46 42.15
N GLN A 326 1.73 -19.52 41.92
CA GLN A 326 1.03 -20.74 41.50
C GLN A 326 1.56 -21.26 40.16
N ARG A 327 1.86 -20.36 39.20
CA ARG A 327 2.50 -20.72 37.94
C ARG A 327 3.88 -21.35 38.17
N ASN A 328 4.71 -20.75 39.03
CA ASN A 328 6.05 -21.26 39.33
C ASN A 328 5.98 -22.66 39.98
N ILE A 329 5.05 -22.87 40.92
CA ILE A 329 4.78 -24.20 41.51
C ILE A 329 4.37 -25.19 40.42
N LYS A 330 3.44 -24.82 39.53
CA LYS A 330 2.98 -25.69 38.45
C LYS A 330 4.11 -26.07 37.48
N LEU A 331 5.00 -25.14 37.16
CA LEU A 331 6.09 -25.36 36.19
C LEU A 331 7.31 -26.07 36.78
N ARG A 332 7.65 -25.76 38.04
CA ARG A 332 8.95 -26.13 38.64
C ARG A 332 8.84 -26.84 39.99
N GLY A 333 7.65 -26.88 40.60
CA GLY A 333 7.42 -27.48 41.92
C GLY A 333 7.77 -26.60 43.11
N TYR A 334 8.28 -25.38 42.90
CA TYR A 334 8.62 -24.42 43.96
C TYR A 334 8.11 -23.00 43.63
N PRO A 335 7.72 -22.20 44.65
CA PRO A 335 7.07 -20.90 44.46
C PRO A 335 7.99 -19.78 43.96
N GLN A 336 9.30 -19.92 44.14
CA GLN A 336 10.26 -18.85 43.94
C GLN A 336 10.42 -18.44 42.45
N PHE A 337 10.64 -17.14 42.25
CA PHE A 337 11.03 -16.56 40.97
C PHE A 337 12.50 -16.87 40.66
N MET A 338 12.83 -17.15 39.40
CA MET A 338 14.23 -17.34 39.04
C MET A 338 14.99 -16.01 39.06
N PRO A 339 16.28 -16.00 39.42
CA PRO A 339 17.11 -14.80 39.39
C PRO A 339 17.14 -14.09 38.02
N GLY A 340 17.01 -14.86 36.92
CA GLY A 340 16.93 -14.29 35.57
C GLY A 340 15.65 -13.50 35.28
N GLU A 341 14.58 -13.67 36.07
CA GLU A 341 13.32 -12.92 35.92
C GLU A 341 13.38 -11.53 36.57
N HIS A 342 14.44 -11.22 37.34
CA HIS A 342 14.66 -9.93 38.01
C HIS A 342 13.46 -9.47 38.87
N CYS A 343 12.88 -10.40 39.63
CA CYS A 343 11.68 -10.15 40.44
C CYS A 343 11.97 -9.91 41.93
N GLU A 344 13.25 -9.80 42.33
CA GLU A 344 13.66 -9.73 43.74
C GLU A 344 13.08 -8.51 44.45
N LYS A 345 12.95 -7.38 43.74
CA LYS A 345 12.33 -6.15 44.26
C LYS A 345 10.87 -6.39 44.66
N TYR A 346 10.11 -7.14 43.87
CA TYR A 346 8.69 -7.40 44.11
C TYR A 346 8.49 -8.40 45.25
N VAL A 347 9.39 -9.38 45.39
CA VAL A 347 9.38 -10.31 46.53
C VAL A 347 9.60 -9.55 47.83
N LYS A 348 10.61 -8.67 47.90
CA LYS A 348 10.85 -7.82 49.09
C LYS A 348 9.66 -6.91 49.40
N HIS A 349 9.02 -6.35 48.38
CA HIS A 349 7.81 -5.53 48.56
C HIS A 349 6.64 -6.37 49.11
N PHE A 350 6.46 -7.59 48.60
CA PHE A 350 5.45 -8.52 49.08
C PHE A 350 5.68 -8.90 50.55
N GLU A 351 6.93 -9.24 50.92
CA GLU A 351 7.33 -9.52 52.32
C GLU A 351 7.05 -8.35 53.26
N ALA A 352 7.39 -7.13 52.84
CA ALA A 352 7.17 -5.93 53.65
C ALA A 352 5.69 -5.61 53.84
N THR A 353 4.84 -5.93 52.85
CA THR A 353 3.42 -5.53 52.85
C THR A 353 2.51 -6.58 53.47
N PHE A 354 2.80 -7.87 53.26
CA PHE A 354 1.93 -8.98 53.67
C PHE A 354 2.59 -9.97 54.64
N GLY A 355 3.87 -9.79 54.96
CA GLY A 355 4.63 -10.66 55.85
C GLY A 355 5.13 -11.94 55.19
N ILE A 356 6.20 -12.51 55.75
CA ILE A 356 6.88 -13.71 55.22
C ILE A 356 5.97 -14.94 55.22
N GLU A 357 4.99 -14.99 56.13
CA GLU A 357 4.02 -16.09 56.25
C GLU A 357 3.12 -16.23 55.02
N SER A 358 2.91 -15.14 54.28
CA SER A 358 2.03 -15.10 53.09
C SER A 358 2.68 -15.64 51.79
N LEU A 359 4.00 -15.89 51.82
CA LEU A 359 4.77 -16.58 50.76
C LEU A 359 4.57 -18.10 50.75
N ALA A 360 3.90 -18.64 51.77
CA ALA A 360 3.52 -20.04 51.79
C ALA A 360 2.28 -20.27 50.89
N PRO A 361 2.13 -21.48 50.30
CA PRO A 361 0.87 -21.83 49.68
C PRO A 361 -0.24 -21.74 50.74
N LEU A 362 -1.31 -21.00 50.43
CA LEU A 362 -2.57 -21.25 51.12
C LEU A 362 -2.91 -22.74 50.85
N PRO A 363 -3.22 -23.52 51.89
CA PRO A 363 -3.37 -24.98 51.81
C PRO A 363 -4.41 -25.44 50.78
#